data_AF-A0A7S0KZN5-F1
#
_entry.id   AF-A0A7S0KZN5-F1
#
_cell.length_a   1.000
_cell.length_b   1.000
_cell.length_c   1.000
_cell.angle_alpha   90.00
_cell.angle_beta   90.00
_cell.angle_gamma   90.00
#
_symmetry.space_group_name_H-M   'P 1'
#
loop_
_entity.id
_entity.type
_entity.pdbx_description
1 polymer ?
#
loop_
_entity_poly.entity_id
_entity_poly.type
_entity_poly.pdbx_seq_one_letter_code
_entity_poly.pdbx_strand_id
1 'polypeptide(L)'
;FQVGRHAEAQGLGAIVEAYRSTFQLPLVMSGPTVFTEVIQLAAAQARSKQEAAARIGQQAYSILLILTDGAVSDVNATRAAIQAASDAPLSIVIVGIGSADFSAMQFLDDFQVAGGAG
;
A
#
# COMPACT_ATOMS: atom_id res chain seq x y z
N PHE A 1 -8.70 -7.34 3.67
CA PHE A 1 -7.35 -7.54 4.21
C PHE A 1 -7.28 -7.08 5.65
N GLN A 2 -7.36 -7.99 6.62
CA GLN A 2 -7.15 -7.68 8.03
C GLN A 2 -6.33 -8.79 8.64
N VAL A 3 -5.22 -8.42 9.27
CA VAL A 3 -4.36 -9.33 10.01
C VAL A 3 -4.63 -9.08 11.50
N GLY A 4 -5.24 -10.05 12.18
CA GLY A 4 -5.57 -9.96 13.61
C GLY A 4 -6.99 -9.47 13.91
N ARG A 5 -7.29 -9.31 15.21
CA ARG A 5 -8.65 -9.03 15.73
C ARG A 5 -9.15 -7.60 15.45
N HIS A 6 -8.27 -6.67 15.11
CA HIS A 6 -8.60 -5.26 14.90
C HIS A 6 -8.03 -4.75 13.57
N ALA A 7 -8.72 -3.79 12.94
CA ALA A 7 -8.31 -3.18 11.68
C ALA A 7 -7.15 -2.18 11.83
N GLU A 8 -6.89 -1.70 13.05
CA GLU A 8 -5.81 -0.78 13.37
C GLU A 8 -4.99 -1.33 14.55
N ALA A 9 -3.69 -1.09 14.54
CA ALA A 9 -2.75 -1.49 15.59
C ALA A 9 -2.10 -0.25 16.21
N GLN A 10 -1.98 -0.23 17.55
CA GLN A 10 -1.41 0.90 18.27
C GLN A 10 0.10 0.78 18.39
N GLY A 11 0.81 1.60 17.61
CA GLY A 11 2.27 1.63 17.59
C GLY A 11 2.92 0.44 16.89
N LEU A 12 4.24 0.52 16.71
CA LEU A 12 5.01 -0.49 15.96
C LEU A 12 4.98 -1.87 16.61
N GLY A 13 5.00 -1.92 17.95
CA GLY A 13 4.97 -3.19 18.69
C GLY A 13 3.74 -4.04 18.35
N ALA A 14 2.56 -3.41 18.33
CA ALA A 14 1.30 -4.08 17.99
C ALA A 14 1.25 -4.52 16.51
N ILE A 15 1.85 -3.76 15.59
CA ILE A 15 1.95 -4.15 14.17
C ILE A 15 2.80 -5.42 14.03
N VAL A 16 3.97 -5.46 14.68
CA VAL A 16 4.88 -6.62 14.64
C VAL A 16 4.23 -7.84 15.29
N GLU A 17 3.52 -7.65 16.40
CA GLU A 17 2.78 -8.73 17.06
C GLU A 17 1.65 -9.27 16.18
N ALA A 18 0.85 -8.40 15.58
CA ALA A 18 -0.21 -8.79 14.63
C ALA A 18 0.38 -9.59 13.45
N TYR A 19 1.46 -9.10 12.85
CA TYR A 19 2.17 -9.80 11.77
C TYR A 19 2.63 -11.20 12.21
N ARG A 20 3.30 -11.32 13.36
CA ARG A 20 3.76 -12.61 13.90
C ARG A 20 2.62 -13.57 14.19
N SER A 21 1.48 -13.07 14.65
CA SER A 21 0.31 -13.90 14.95
C SER A 21 -0.28 -14.57 13.69
N THR A 22 -0.19 -13.93 12.51
CA THR A 22 -0.66 -14.51 11.25
C THR A 22 0.05 -15.80 10.89
N PHE A 23 1.36 -15.89 11.14
CA PHE A 23 2.15 -17.10 10.87
C PHE A 23 1.89 -18.24 11.86
N GLN A 24 1.13 -18.00 12.93
CA GLN A 24 0.68 -19.04 13.84
C GLN A 24 -0.57 -19.77 13.31
N LEU A 25 -1.20 -19.25 12.25
CA LEU A 25 -2.28 -19.89 11.53
C LEU A 25 -1.71 -20.64 10.30
N PRO A 26 -2.35 -21.73 9.85
CA PRO A 26 -1.99 -22.37 8.59
C PRO A 26 -2.34 -21.43 7.42
N LEU A 27 -1.39 -20.58 7.04
CA LEU A 27 -1.46 -19.73 5.87
C LEU A 27 -0.98 -20.52 4.65
N VAL A 28 -1.82 -20.60 3.62
CA VAL A 28 -1.39 -21.02 2.29
C VAL A 28 -1.03 -19.76 1.53
N MET A 29 0.25 -19.57 1.24
CA MET A 29 0.69 -18.48 0.36
C MET A 29 0.22 -18.80 -1.06
N SER A 30 -0.73 -18.02 -1.56
CA SER A 30 -1.22 -18.11 -2.94
C SER A 30 -0.73 -16.92 -3.76
N GLY A 31 -0.34 -17.18 -5.00
CA GLY A 31 -0.32 -16.12 -6.03
C GLY A 31 -1.72 -15.93 -6.63
N PRO A 32 -1.95 -14.86 -7.42
CA PRO A 32 -0.99 -13.85 -7.90
C PRO A 32 -0.73 -12.68 -6.92
N THR A 33 0.35 -11.94 -7.15
CA THR A 33 0.68 -10.71 -6.41
C THR A 33 -0.08 -9.54 -7.02
N VAL A 34 -1.13 -9.07 -6.34
CA VAL A 34 -2.04 -8.02 -6.82
C VAL A 34 -2.11 -6.87 -5.81
N PHE A 35 -1.69 -5.67 -6.23
CA PHE A 35 -1.68 -4.47 -5.37
C PHE A 35 -2.89 -3.56 -5.54
N THR A 36 -3.71 -3.77 -6.58
CA THR A 36 -4.80 -2.85 -6.94
C THR A 36 -5.80 -2.64 -5.81
N GLU A 37 -6.24 -3.72 -5.15
CA GLU A 37 -7.21 -3.66 -4.06
C GLU A 37 -6.68 -2.88 -2.85
N VAL A 38 -5.43 -3.14 -2.44
CA VAL A 38 -4.85 -2.46 -1.26
C VAL A 38 -4.58 -0.98 -1.55
N ILE A 39 -4.17 -0.63 -2.77
CA ILE A 39 -3.97 0.76 -3.19
C ILE A 39 -5.29 1.52 -3.18
N GLN A 40 -6.34 0.95 -3.78
CA GLN A 40 -7.67 1.59 -3.83
C GLN A 40 -8.27 1.76 -2.44
N LEU A 41 -8.15 0.74 -1.59
CA LEU A 41 -8.61 0.81 -0.21
C LEU A 41 -7.87 1.89 0.59
N ALA A 42 -6.54 1.94 0.48
CA ALA A 42 -5.74 2.95 1.17
C ALA A 42 -6.07 4.36 0.68
N ALA A 43 -6.28 4.56 -0.63
CA ALA A 43 -6.67 5.85 -1.19
C ALA A 43 -8.04 6.30 -0.66
N ALA A 44 -9.03 5.40 -0.63
CA ALA A 44 -10.35 5.69 -0.07
C ALA A 44 -10.28 6.05 1.43
N GLN A 45 -9.50 5.31 2.21
CA GLN A 45 -9.28 5.61 3.62
C GLN A 45 -8.55 6.94 3.83
N ALA A 46 -7.53 7.25 3.02
CA ALA A 46 -6.80 8.50 3.09
C ALA A 46 -7.70 9.70 2.80
N ARG A 47 -8.53 9.63 1.75
CA ARG A 47 -9.54 10.67 1.45
C ARG A 47 -10.49 10.86 2.63
N SER A 48 -11.06 9.77 3.15
CA SER A 48 -11.99 9.84 4.29
C SER A 48 -11.35 10.43 5.54
N LYS A 49 -10.11 10.04 5.87
CA LYS A 49 -9.36 10.59 7.01
C LYS A 49 -9.07 12.08 6.83
N GLN A 50 -8.70 12.51 5.63
CA GLN A 50 -8.48 13.92 5.33
C GLN A 50 -9.76 14.75 5.38
N GLU A 51 -10.87 14.25 4.84
CA GLU A 51 -12.16 14.92 4.95
C GLU A 51 -12.60 15.11 6.40
N ALA A 52 -12.41 14.09 7.24
CA ALA A 52 -12.70 14.17 8.67
C ALA A 52 -11.80 15.19 9.39
N ALA A 53 -10.49 15.19 9.09
CA ALA A 53 -9.54 16.16 9.65
C ALA A 53 -9.87 17.60 9.23
N ALA A 54 -10.23 17.81 7.96
CA ALA A 54 -10.58 19.13 7.45
C ALA A 54 -11.79 19.76 8.16
N ARG A 55 -12.78 18.95 8.58
CA ARG A 55 -13.96 19.42 9.33
C ARG A 55 -13.62 20.04 10.69
N ILE A 56 -12.48 19.67 11.26
CA ILE A 56 -11.97 20.20 12.53
C ILE A 56 -10.75 21.11 12.34
N GLY A 57 -10.51 21.58 11.10
CA GLY A 57 -9.38 22.47 10.78
C GLY A 57 -8.01 21.81 10.84
N GLN A 58 -7.94 20.49 10.71
CA GLN A 58 -6.71 19.70 10.71
C GLN A 58 -6.40 19.12 9.33
N GLN A 59 -5.22 18.53 9.20
CA GLN A 59 -4.78 17.80 8.02
C GLN A 59 -4.37 16.37 8.41
N ALA A 60 -4.75 15.41 7.59
CA ALA A 60 -4.36 14.02 7.68
C ALA A 60 -3.73 13.57 6.36
N TYR A 61 -2.61 12.88 6.48
CA TYR A 61 -1.87 12.32 5.36
C TYR A 61 -1.48 10.90 5.69
N SER A 62 -1.64 9.99 4.73
CA SER A 62 -1.41 8.56 4.94
C SER A 62 -0.20 8.05 4.17
N ILE A 63 0.45 7.01 4.69
CA ILE A 63 1.51 6.28 3.99
C ILE A 63 1.10 4.81 3.93
N LEU A 64 0.97 4.27 2.72
CA LEU A 64 0.80 2.84 2.47
C LEU A 64 2.18 2.21 2.25
N LEU A 65 2.59 1.31 3.14
CA LEU A 65 3.79 0.50 2.99
C LEU A 65 3.41 -0.92 2.54
N ILE A 66 3.84 -1.31 1.34
CA ILE A 66 3.65 -2.66 0.78
C ILE A 66 5.00 -3.39 0.86
N LEU A 67 5.05 -4.51 1.56
CA LEU A 67 6.18 -5.42 1.58
C LEU A 67 5.85 -6.62 0.68
N THR A 68 6.70 -6.92 -0.30
CA THR A 68 6.47 -8.02 -1.25
C THR A 68 7.75 -8.79 -1.52
N ASP A 69 7.65 -10.10 -1.73
CA ASP A 69 8.78 -10.96 -2.11
C ASP A 69 8.83 -11.30 -3.60
N GLY A 70 7.95 -10.70 -4.41
CA GLY A 70 7.86 -10.92 -5.84
C GLY A 70 7.33 -9.71 -6.60
N ALA A 71 7.53 -9.71 -7.92
CA ALA A 71 6.98 -8.65 -8.76
C ALA A 71 5.45 -8.76 -8.89
N VAL A 72 4.83 -7.62 -9.19
CA VAL A 72 3.40 -7.55 -9.45
C VAL A 72 3.01 -8.36 -10.69
N SER A 73 1.88 -9.06 -10.62
CA SER A 73 1.43 -9.94 -11.71
C SER A 73 0.79 -9.17 -12.87
N ASP A 74 0.23 -7.98 -12.61
CA ASP A 74 -0.30 -7.08 -13.65
C ASP A 74 0.18 -5.64 -13.40
N VAL A 75 1.16 -5.24 -14.21
CA VAL A 75 1.75 -3.90 -14.21
C VAL A 75 0.74 -2.83 -14.63
N ASN A 76 -0.10 -3.11 -15.62
CA ASN A 76 -1.04 -2.12 -16.17
C ASN A 76 -2.18 -1.83 -15.18
N ALA A 77 -2.73 -2.87 -14.57
CA ALA A 77 -3.75 -2.72 -13.55
C ALA A 77 -3.21 -1.95 -12.33
N THR A 78 -1.97 -2.24 -11.92
CA THR A 78 -1.31 -1.54 -10.81
C THR A 78 -1.04 -0.07 -11.15
N ARG A 79 -0.56 0.21 -12.36
CA ARG A 79 -0.38 1.57 -12.88
C ARG A 79 -1.69 2.36 -12.84
N ALA A 80 -2.78 1.78 -13.32
CA ALA A 80 -4.10 2.40 -13.31
C ALA A 80 -4.59 2.67 -11.89
N ALA A 81 -4.36 1.74 -10.96
CA ALA A 81 -4.72 1.92 -9.55
C ALA A 81 -3.92 3.07 -8.88
N ILE A 82 -2.62 3.18 -9.16
CA ILE A 82 -1.78 4.29 -8.66
C ILE A 82 -2.27 5.62 -9.25
N GLN A 83 -2.53 5.67 -10.55
CA GLN A 83 -3.03 6.88 -11.20
C GLN A 83 -4.41 7.30 -10.65
N ALA A 84 -5.30 6.34 -10.36
CA ALA A 84 -6.59 6.61 -9.73
C ALA A 84 -6.48 7.04 -8.25
N ALA A 85 -5.31 6.87 -7.64
CA ALA A 85 -5.01 7.28 -6.27
C ALA A 85 -4.17 8.57 -6.20
N SER A 86 -3.76 9.16 -7.32
CA SER A 86 -2.80 10.27 -7.34
C SER A 86 -3.32 11.58 -6.72
N ASP A 87 -4.64 11.73 -6.62
CA ASP A 87 -5.32 12.87 -5.98
C ASP A 87 -5.58 12.63 -4.48
N ALA A 88 -5.34 11.42 -3.97
CA ALA A 88 -5.50 11.11 -2.56
C ALA A 88 -4.33 11.67 -1.73
N PRO A 89 -4.55 12.06 -0.46
CA PRO A 89 -3.48 12.47 0.46
C PRO A 89 -2.73 11.23 0.98
N LEU A 90 -2.04 10.54 0.06
CA LEU A 90 -1.45 9.23 0.24
C LEU A 90 -0.08 9.14 -0.45
N SER A 91 0.93 8.69 0.28
CA SER A 91 2.17 8.15 -0.31
C SER A 91 2.11 6.62 -0.33
N ILE A 92 2.60 6.02 -1.41
CA ILE A 92 2.73 4.57 -1.54
C ILE A 92 4.21 4.21 -1.59
N VAL A 93 4.67 3.35 -0.68
CA VAL A 93 6.04 2.84 -0.60
C VAL A 93 5.98 1.34 -0.80
N ILE A 94 6.64 0.84 -1.83
CA ILE A 94 6.71 -0.61 -2.14
C ILE A 94 8.14 -1.07 -1.90
N VAL A 95 8.30 -2.07 -1.03
CA VAL A 95 9.60 -2.65 -0.66
C VAL A 95 9.63 -4.12 -1.10
N GLY A 96 10.48 -4.41 -2.08
CA GLY A 96 10.82 -5.77 -2.47
C GLY A 96 11.77 -6.41 -1.46
N ILE A 97 11.47 -7.64 -1.03
CA ILE A 97 12.25 -8.43 -0.09
C ILE A 97 12.71 -9.72 -0.78
N GLY A 98 13.96 -10.13 -0.58
CA GLY A 98 14.50 -11.34 -1.19
C GLY A 98 15.10 -11.12 -2.58
N SER A 99 15.27 -12.21 -3.32
CA SER A 99 16.03 -12.24 -4.58
C SER A 99 15.14 -12.46 -5.82
N ALA A 100 13.87 -12.08 -5.75
CA ALA A 100 12.98 -12.13 -6.92
C ALA A 100 13.39 -11.10 -7.99
N ASP A 101 12.99 -11.36 -9.23
CA ASP A 101 13.16 -10.41 -10.31
C ASP A 101 12.11 -9.30 -10.21
N PHE A 102 12.55 -8.09 -9.87
CA PHE A 102 11.71 -6.91 -9.73
C PHE A 102 11.72 -6.00 -10.97
N SER A 103 12.30 -6.44 -12.09
CA SER A 103 12.41 -5.62 -13.31
C SER A 103 11.05 -5.12 -13.82
N ALA A 104 9.99 -5.91 -13.65
CA ALA A 104 8.63 -5.51 -14.02
C ALA A 104 8.07 -4.32 -13.21
N MET A 105 8.69 -3.96 -12.08
CA MET A 105 8.29 -2.83 -11.24
C MET A 105 9.05 -1.53 -11.54
N GLN A 106 9.99 -1.53 -12.51
CA GLN A 106 10.76 -0.34 -12.91
C GLN A 106 9.86 0.85 -13.32
N PHE A 107 8.66 0.57 -13.84
CA PHE A 107 7.70 1.61 -14.20
C PHE A 107 7.24 2.48 -13.02
N LEU A 108 7.39 2.01 -11.78
CA LEU A 108 7.06 2.77 -10.58
C LEU A 108 8.03 3.93 -10.38
N ASP A 109 9.29 3.78 -10.79
CA ASP A 109 10.30 4.84 -10.72
C ASP A 109 10.07 5.91 -11.80
N ASP A 110 9.60 5.49 -12.98
CA ASP A 110 9.30 6.40 -14.10
C ASP A 110 8.19 7.43 -13.77
N PHE A 111 7.30 7.09 -12.83
CA PHE A 111 6.29 8.03 -12.32
C PHE A 111 6.90 9.26 -11.63
N GLN A 112 8.11 9.16 -11.05
CA GLN A 112 8.74 10.30 -10.39
C GLN A 112 9.24 11.36 -11.40
N VAL A 113 9.51 10.97 -12.65
CA VAL A 113 10.11 11.87 -13.66
C VAL A 113 9.06 12.73 -14.36
N ALA A 114 7.80 12.27 -14.45
CA ALA A 114 6.74 12.99 -15.17
C ALA A 114 6.15 14.19 -14.40
N GLY A 115 6.48 14.37 -13.12
CA GLY A 115 5.95 15.45 -12.26
C GLY A 115 6.82 16.71 -12.17
N GLY A 116 7.95 16.77 -12.89
CA GLY A 116 8.98 17.81 -12.72
C GLY A 116 9.06 18.90 -13.80
N ALA A 117 8.03 19.06 -14.65
CA ALA A 117 7.99 20.12 -15.66
C ALA A 117 6.61 20.80 -15.67
N GLY A 118 6.50 21.90 -14.92
CA GLY A 118 5.34 22.79 -14.86
C GLY A 118 5.63 24.01 -14.02
#